data_AF-A0A6P2D7G9-F1
#
_entry.id   AF-A0A6P2D7G9-F1
#
_cell.length_a   1.000
_cell.length_b   1.000
_cell.length_c   1.000
_cell.angle_alpha   90.00
_cell.angle_beta   90.00
_cell.angle_gamma   90.00
#
_symmetry.space_group_name_H-M   'P 1'
#
loop_
_entity.id
_entity.type
_entity.pdbx_description
1 polymer ?
#
loop_
_entity_poly.entity_id
_entity_poly.type
_entity_poly.pdbx_seq_one_letter_code
_entity_poly.pdbx_strand_id
1 'polypeptide(L)'
;MLIGYVSDERFVALPDVVLEFIGASGESWDVRSRASGAVHLDLPPGEYRVVLQKPGYGAKFSRVTVPAPTPYHFRLLSDGLLGYAWPKWVRSGEASEFRVHSVEPYKLELWRYGWQPEFVRALGWHDEHGPRAVMQITPDGDYTQTGAEWNKVGYTNSVHSQHVAGPARSGLYYFRASTASGRQFSFPWIVAPAHPTAKMAVLASNFTWNAYNNFGGRSNYIHADGLPPTPTINARAELKRYSDTGFFTWGADHYPPLSFDRPEPFNHIDFAEQITDPIEGRQACHLAPAEWRLLGWLERRGFAYDYFAETQLDDGTLDLSQYRVLVLAVHPEYWTPRMYSRVKRWVFEEGGRLVYLGGNGLNCAVELLPTGAALHHNGKIAGLDVAGLGGYESRYAMRDESEANLLGCVFTPAGAMTGAPYRVLDASHWAFAGTGLKTGDTFGEKCLHMRCPGGASGHETDKVSPHSPSTVRVIARGLNPDNGGADMLTFSTPSGGEVFSVGSINFVASLPVDETVSRITENVLRRFLS
;
A
#
# COMPACT_ATOMS: atom_id res chain seq x y z
N MET A 1 -4.99 38.55 14.39
CA MET A 1 -3.78 37.92 13.81
C MET A 1 -4.16 36.60 13.15
N LEU A 2 -3.31 36.00 12.30
CA LEU A 2 -3.55 34.64 11.79
C LEU A 2 -3.14 33.63 12.87
N ILE A 3 -4.09 32.84 13.35
CA ILE A 3 -3.83 31.76 14.33
C ILE A 3 -3.44 30.47 13.62
N GLY A 4 -4.14 30.13 12.54
CA GLY A 4 -3.99 28.84 11.90
C GLY A 4 -5.02 28.60 10.79
N TYR A 5 -5.10 27.35 10.35
CA TYR A 5 -6.02 26.85 9.35
C TYR A 5 -6.73 25.60 9.86
N VAL A 6 -7.98 25.40 9.47
CA VAL A 6 -8.73 24.16 9.73
C VAL A 6 -8.91 23.36 8.45
N SER A 7 -8.74 22.05 8.56
CA SER A 7 -8.80 21.12 7.43
C SER A 7 -9.25 19.72 7.83
N ASP A 8 -9.71 18.94 6.86
CA ASP A 8 -10.12 17.55 7.06
C ASP A 8 -8.93 16.58 7.08
N GLU A 9 -9.19 15.28 7.22
CA GLU A 9 -8.18 14.22 7.18
C GLU A 9 -7.44 14.11 5.83
N ARG A 10 -7.89 14.77 4.76
CA ARG A 10 -7.23 14.83 3.45
C ARG A 10 -6.50 16.15 3.19
N PHE A 11 -6.43 17.02 4.20
CA PHE A 11 -5.84 18.37 4.06
C PHE A 11 -6.60 19.28 3.12
N VAL A 12 -7.91 19.07 3.00
CA VAL A 12 -8.85 19.98 2.34
C VAL A 12 -9.36 20.99 3.35
N ALA A 13 -9.45 22.26 2.94
CA ALA A 13 -9.86 23.37 3.81
C ALA A 13 -11.31 23.21 4.30
N LEU A 14 -11.54 23.48 5.59
CA LEU A 14 -12.87 23.42 6.18
C LEU A 14 -13.38 24.82 6.55
N PRO A 15 -14.41 25.33 5.85
CA PRO A 15 -15.05 26.59 6.21
C PRO A 15 -16.07 26.41 7.34
N ASP A 16 -16.37 27.51 8.02
CA ASP A 16 -17.41 27.62 9.05
C ASP A 16 -17.27 26.62 10.21
N VAL A 17 -16.04 26.20 10.51
CA VAL A 17 -15.73 25.49 11.75
C VAL A 17 -15.82 26.50 12.89
N VAL A 18 -16.57 26.19 13.94
CA VAL A 18 -16.59 27.00 15.17
C VAL A 18 -15.38 26.62 16.01
N LEU A 19 -14.60 27.62 16.41
CA LEU A 19 -13.50 27.47 17.34
C LEU A 19 -13.78 28.33 18.58
N GLU A 20 -13.64 27.73 19.75
CA GLU A 20 -13.68 28.45 21.04
C GLU A 20 -12.32 28.29 21.72
N PHE A 21 -11.61 29.40 21.90
CA PHE A 21 -10.33 29.47 22.60
C PHE A 21 -10.60 29.79 24.06
N ILE A 22 -10.17 28.94 24.97
CA ILE A 22 -10.39 29.06 26.42
C ILE A 22 -9.02 29.21 27.10
N GLY A 23 -8.81 30.36 27.74
CA GLY A 23 -7.60 30.67 28.48
C GLY A 23 -7.57 30.04 29.87
N ALA A 24 -6.45 30.20 30.58
CA ALA A 24 -6.21 29.51 31.84
C ALA A 24 -7.14 29.94 32.98
N SER A 25 -7.65 31.18 32.96
CA SER A 25 -8.64 31.67 33.93
C SER A 25 -10.10 31.46 33.50
N GLY A 26 -10.33 30.73 32.40
CA GLY A 26 -11.67 30.39 31.90
C GLY A 26 -12.31 31.44 31.00
N GLU A 27 -11.62 32.55 30.73
CA GLU A 27 -11.98 33.50 29.71
C GLU A 27 -11.99 32.83 28.32
N SER A 28 -12.97 33.17 27.48
CA SER A 28 -13.09 32.55 26.16
C SER A 28 -13.34 33.55 25.02
N TRP A 29 -12.92 33.14 23.83
CA TRP A 29 -13.10 33.87 22.57
C TRP A 29 -13.55 32.89 21.50
N ASP A 30 -14.58 33.25 20.73
CA ASP A 30 -15.05 32.45 19.61
C ASP A 30 -14.65 33.05 18.25
N VAL A 31 -14.50 32.17 17.26
CA VAL A 31 -14.24 32.54 15.87
C VAL A 31 -14.71 31.42 14.94
N ARG A 32 -14.97 31.75 13.68
CA ARG A 32 -15.23 30.77 12.62
C ARG A 32 -14.10 30.73 11.60
N SER A 33 -13.74 29.54 11.15
CA SER A 33 -12.83 29.40 10.01
C SER A 33 -13.46 29.99 8.74
N ARG A 34 -12.66 30.70 7.95
CA ARG A 34 -13.07 31.31 6.68
C ARG A 34 -13.20 30.25 5.57
N ALA A 35 -13.64 30.67 4.39
CA ALA A 35 -13.72 29.83 3.17
C ALA A 35 -12.43 29.01 2.91
N SER A 36 -11.26 29.60 3.19
CA SER A 36 -9.94 28.98 3.04
C SER A 36 -9.50 28.11 4.23
N GLY A 37 -10.36 27.88 5.21
CA GLY A 37 -10.02 27.27 6.49
C GLY A 37 -9.27 28.21 7.45
N ALA A 38 -8.86 29.41 7.02
CA ALA A 38 -8.08 30.33 7.84
C ALA A 38 -8.84 30.82 9.09
N VAL A 39 -8.14 30.90 10.22
CA VAL A 39 -8.66 31.37 11.52
C VAL A 39 -7.93 32.64 11.90
N HIS A 40 -8.67 33.75 11.92
CA HIS A 40 -8.15 35.06 12.31
C HIS A 40 -8.84 35.52 13.59
N LEU A 41 -8.06 35.66 14.66
CA LEU A 41 -8.53 36.11 15.96
C LEU A 41 -7.38 36.88 16.63
N ASP A 42 -7.70 37.91 17.40
CA ASP A 42 -6.75 38.59 18.27
C ASP A 42 -6.89 38.01 19.67
N LEU A 43 -5.80 37.43 20.19
CA LEU A 43 -5.73 36.81 21.51
C LEU A 43 -4.56 37.41 22.28
N PRO A 44 -4.67 37.61 23.61
CA PRO A 44 -3.51 37.86 24.45
C PRO A 44 -2.45 36.75 24.29
N PRO A 45 -1.17 37.02 24.60
CA PRO A 45 -0.18 35.96 24.72
C PRO A 45 -0.54 34.98 25.83
N GLY A 46 -0.47 33.68 25.58
CA GLY A 46 -0.82 32.66 26.54
C GLY A 46 -1.05 31.26 25.96
N GLU A 47 -1.42 30.34 26.83
CA GLU A 47 -1.83 28.97 26.51
C GLU A 47 -3.35 28.87 26.45
N TYR A 48 -3.87 28.22 25.41
CA TYR A 48 -5.30 28.09 25.18
C TYR A 48 -5.68 26.63 24.90
N ARG A 49 -6.78 26.20 25.51
CA ARG A 49 -7.52 25.02 25.04
C ARG A 49 -8.47 25.49 23.95
N VAL A 50 -8.45 24.81 22.80
CA VAL A 50 -9.31 25.14 21.66
C VAL A 50 -10.35 24.05 21.49
N VAL A 51 -11.64 24.42 21.54
CA VAL A 51 -12.74 23.54 21.17
C VAL A 51 -13.00 23.73 19.69
N LEU A 52 -13.06 22.64 18.90
CA LEU A 52 -13.41 22.70 17.48
C LEU A 52 -14.68 21.91 17.22
N GLN A 53 -15.62 22.51 16.50
CA GLN A 53 -16.89 21.87 16.16
C GLN A 53 -17.36 22.24 14.75
N LYS A 54 -17.75 21.22 13.98
CA LYS A 54 -18.42 21.36 12.68
C LYS A 54 -19.37 20.18 12.47
N PRO A 55 -20.63 20.39 12.06
CA PRO A 55 -21.52 19.29 11.70
C PRO A 55 -20.90 18.39 10.61
N GLY A 56 -21.02 17.07 10.79
CA GLY A 56 -20.41 16.08 9.90
C GLY A 56 -18.92 15.81 10.17
N TYR A 57 -18.36 16.36 11.25
CA TYR A 57 -16.99 16.11 11.67
C TYR A 57 -16.92 15.85 13.18
N GLY A 58 -15.94 15.04 13.59
CA GLY A 58 -15.67 14.76 14.98
C GLY A 58 -15.17 15.99 15.72
N ALA A 59 -15.97 16.48 16.67
CA ALA A 59 -15.56 17.56 17.56
C ALA A 59 -14.35 17.13 18.41
N LYS A 60 -13.41 18.05 18.64
CA LYS A 60 -12.21 17.75 19.40
C LYS A 60 -11.70 18.94 20.20
N PHE A 61 -10.76 18.65 21.09
CA PHE A 61 -9.97 19.65 21.79
C PHE A 61 -8.54 19.68 21.26
N SER A 62 -8.02 20.88 21.05
CA SER A 62 -6.62 21.14 20.73
C SER A 62 -6.00 22.04 21.80
N ARG A 63 -4.67 22.18 21.77
CA ARG A 63 -3.93 23.11 22.63
C ARG A 63 -3.03 23.98 21.77
N VAL A 64 -2.98 25.26 22.06
CA VAL A 64 -2.15 26.22 21.34
C VAL A 64 -1.50 27.22 22.29
N THR A 65 -0.32 27.69 21.90
CA THR A 65 0.42 28.78 22.51
C THR A 65 0.37 29.97 21.59
N VAL A 66 0.07 31.16 22.13
CA VAL A 66 0.03 32.41 21.37
C VAL A 66 1.07 33.38 21.95
N PRO A 67 1.90 34.04 21.13
CA PRO A 67 2.04 33.83 19.69
C PRO A 67 2.74 32.51 19.36
N ALA A 68 2.35 31.87 18.27
CA ALA A 68 3.04 30.70 17.73
C ALA A 68 4.07 31.12 16.66
N PRO A 69 5.19 30.38 16.51
CA PRO A 69 6.20 30.67 15.48
C PRO A 69 5.68 30.43 14.06
N THR A 70 4.69 29.55 13.90
CA THR A 70 4.01 29.26 12.63
C THR A 70 2.50 29.09 12.88
N PRO A 71 1.66 29.34 11.86
CA PRO A 71 0.22 29.07 11.98
C PRO A 71 -0.06 27.61 12.32
N TYR A 72 -1.02 27.37 13.22
CA TYR A 72 -1.48 26.03 13.54
C TYR A 72 -2.25 25.39 12.38
N HIS A 73 -2.14 24.07 12.22
CA HIS A 73 -2.96 23.31 11.29
C HIS A 73 -3.92 22.41 12.08
N PHE A 74 -5.12 22.92 12.35
CA PHE A 74 -6.17 22.18 13.01
C PHE A 74 -6.76 21.11 12.07
N ARG A 75 -6.93 19.90 12.58
CA ARG A 75 -7.37 18.73 11.81
C ARG A 75 -8.69 18.18 12.34
N LEU A 76 -9.73 18.12 11.52
CA LEU A 76 -10.98 17.46 11.87
C LEU A 76 -11.12 16.17 11.07
N LEU A 77 -11.62 15.12 11.71
CA LEU A 77 -11.93 13.86 11.05
C LEU A 77 -13.41 13.86 10.65
N SER A 78 -13.71 13.57 9.40
CA SER A 78 -15.09 13.46 8.92
C SER A 78 -15.86 12.35 9.64
N ASP A 79 -17.15 12.56 9.89
CA ASP A 79 -18.05 11.54 10.45
C ASP A 79 -18.17 10.38 9.47
N GLY A 80 -17.73 9.18 9.86
CA GLY A 80 -17.77 8.02 8.97
C GLY A 80 -17.58 6.70 9.68
N LEU A 81 -17.15 5.69 8.92
CA LEU A 81 -16.70 4.41 9.43
C LEU A 81 -15.35 4.08 8.77
N LEU A 82 -14.30 4.03 9.58
CA LEU A 82 -12.93 3.73 9.14
C LEU A 82 -12.23 2.90 10.21
N GLY A 83 -11.27 2.09 9.81
CA GLY A 83 -10.49 1.31 10.77
C GLY A 83 -9.15 0.82 10.23
N TYR A 84 -8.30 0.37 11.15
CA TYR A 84 -7.08 -0.37 10.86
C TYR A 84 -6.64 -1.16 12.09
N ALA A 85 -5.86 -2.22 11.89
CA ALA A 85 -5.19 -2.94 12.98
C ALA A 85 -3.84 -2.29 13.31
N TRP A 86 -3.42 -2.35 14.58
CA TRP A 86 -2.12 -1.90 15.02
C TRP A 86 -1.47 -2.88 16.02
N PRO A 87 -0.29 -3.45 15.70
CA PRO A 87 0.41 -3.34 14.41
C PRO A 87 -0.41 -3.94 13.25
N LYS A 88 -0.15 -3.50 12.02
CA LYS A 88 -0.88 -3.97 10.81
C LYS A 88 -0.48 -5.39 10.36
N TRP A 89 0.59 -5.90 10.92
CA TRP A 89 1.09 -7.25 10.67
C TRP A 89 1.57 -7.86 11.99
N VAL A 90 1.34 -9.16 12.15
CA VAL A 90 1.75 -9.93 13.32
C VAL A 90 2.11 -11.35 12.90
N ARG A 91 2.66 -12.14 13.81
CA ARG A 91 2.67 -13.62 13.72
C ARG A 91 1.45 -14.21 14.39
N SER A 92 1.12 -15.45 14.04
CA SER A 92 0.13 -16.26 14.74
C SER A 92 0.39 -16.22 16.26
N GLY A 93 -0.64 -15.91 17.03
CA GLY A 93 -0.58 -15.77 18.49
C GLY A 93 -0.18 -14.38 19.02
N GLU A 94 0.54 -13.57 18.24
CA GLU A 94 0.78 -12.17 18.58
C GLU A 94 -0.49 -11.33 18.40
N ALA A 95 -0.63 -10.23 19.11
CA ALA A 95 -1.87 -9.46 19.14
C ALA A 95 -1.75 -8.11 18.42
N SER A 96 -2.83 -7.73 17.74
CA SER A 96 -3.07 -6.37 17.29
C SER A 96 -4.27 -5.77 18.00
N GLU A 97 -4.21 -4.48 18.26
CA GLU A 97 -5.36 -3.66 18.60
C GLU A 97 -6.11 -3.30 17.32
N PHE A 98 -7.44 -3.41 17.31
CA PHE A 98 -8.22 -2.77 16.23
C PHE A 98 -8.58 -1.34 16.63
N ARG A 99 -8.34 -0.42 15.71
CA ARG A 99 -8.58 1.02 15.89
C ARG A 99 -9.65 1.43 14.90
N VAL A 100 -10.83 1.77 15.39
CA VAL A 100 -12.00 2.06 14.56
C VAL A 100 -12.55 3.43 14.93
N HIS A 101 -12.78 4.25 13.91
CA HIS A 101 -13.54 5.48 13.98
C HIS A 101 -14.98 5.20 13.54
N SER A 102 -15.93 5.51 14.42
CA SER A 102 -17.35 5.60 14.08
C SER A 102 -18.03 6.65 14.93
N VAL A 103 -19.12 7.24 14.44
CA VAL A 103 -19.95 8.19 15.22
C VAL A 103 -21.23 7.54 15.79
N GLU A 104 -21.36 6.23 15.60
CA GLU A 104 -22.44 5.39 16.06
C GLU A 104 -21.88 3.99 16.40
N PRO A 105 -22.65 3.14 17.10
CA PRO A 105 -22.24 1.76 17.36
C PRO A 105 -21.89 1.01 16.08
N TYR A 106 -20.80 0.23 16.13
CA TYR A 106 -20.39 -0.61 15.00
C TYR A 106 -20.22 -2.06 15.43
N LYS A 107 -20.50 -2.97 14.51
CA LYS A 107 -20.20 -4.40 14.61
C LYS A 107 -18.88 -4.68 13.91
N LEU A 108 -18.04 -5.52 14.51
CA LEU A 108 -16.77 -5.96 13.93
C LEU A 108 -16.72 -7.49 13.80
N GLU A 109 -16.20 -7.96 12.67
CA GLU A 109 -15.98 -9.38 12.38
C GLU A 109 -14.61 -9.59 11.77
N LEU A 110 -13.98 -10.74 12.05
CA LEU A 110 -12.72 -11.14 11.46
C LEU A 110 -12.97 -12.18 10.36
N TRP A 111 -12.36 -11.95 9.20
CA TRP A 111 -12.51 -12.78 8.00
C TRP A 111 -11.13 -13.09 7.40
N ARG A 112 -10.93 -14.29 6.85
CA ARG A 112 -9.73 -14.67 6.11
C ARG A 112 -10.01 -14.60 4.62
N TYR A 113 -9.15 -13.95 3.85
CA TYR A 113 -9.37 -13.70 2.43
C TYR A 113 -8.55 -14.69 1.58
N GLY A 114 -9.26 -15.72 1.09
CA GLY A 114 -8.76 -16.79 0.22
C GLY A 114 -9.54 -16.83 -1.11
N TRP A 115 -9.81 -18.01 -1.69
CA TRP A 115 -10.68 -18.09 -2.89
C TRP A 115 -12.10 -17.57 -2.61
N GLN A 116 -12.62 -17.90 -1.43
CA GLN A 116 -13.83 -17.34 -0.86
C GLN A 116 -13.44 -16.73 0.50
N PRO A 117 -13.93 -15.53 0.86
CA PRO A 117 -13.75 -15.01 2.21
C PRO A 117 -14.37 -15.96 3.24
N GLU A 118 -13.57 -16.37 4.23
CA GLU A 118 -13.98 -17.29 5.29
C GLU A 118 -14.23 -16.50 6.58
N PHE A 119 -15.43 -16.61 7.17
CA PHE A 119 -15.70 -16.04 8.49
C PHE A 119 -14.86 -16.75 9.55
N VAL A 120 -14.09 -15.98 10.33
CA VAL A 120 -13.24 -16.52 11.40
C VAL A 120 -13.97 -16.44 12.74
N ARG A 121 -14.42 -15.23 13.11
CA ARG A 121 -15.18 -14.98 14.35
C ARG A 121 -15.83 -13.60 14.36
N ALA A 122 -16.89 -13.47 15.14
CA ALA A 122 -17.43 -12.16 15.52
C ALA A 122 -16.55 -11.56 16.62
N LEU A 123 -16.30 -10.26 16.54
CA LEU A 123 -15.59 -9.49 17.56
C LEU A 123 -16.53 -8.63 18.41
N GLY A 124 -17.81 -8.54 18.02
CA GLY A 124 -18.89 -7.97 18.82
C GLY A 124 -19.43 -6.66 18.26
N TRP A 125 -20.27 -6.01 19.07
CA TRP A 125 -20.72 -4.64 18.88
C TRP A 125 -19.95 -3.74 19.84
N HIS A 126 -19.58 -2.55 19.36
CA HIS A 126 -18.84 -1.55 20.12
C HIS A 126 -19.61 -0.23 20.08
N ASP A 127 -20.07 0.23 21.24
CA ASP A 127 -20.81 1.49 21.43
C ASP A 127 -20.26 2.38 22.56
N GLU A 128 -19.43 1.83 23.45
CA GLU A 128 -18.71 2.50 24.55
C GLU A 128 -19.60 3.41 25.43
N HIS A 129 -20.89 3.08 25.56
CA HIS A 129 -21.96 3.70 26.38
C HIS A 129 -22.24 5.21 26.22
N GLY A 130 -21.25 6.04 25.91
CA GLY A 130 -21.41 7.48 25.68
C GLY A 130 -21.81 7.79 24.23
N PRO A 131 -22.54 8.89 23.99
CA PRO A 131 -22.84 9.31 22.63
C PRO A 131 -21.54 9.57 21.87
N ARG A 132 -21.40 8.94 20.70
CA ARG A 132 -20.20 9.04 19.84
C ARG A 132 -18.90 8.60 20.54
N ALA A 133 -18.97 7.74 21.56
CA ALA A 133 -17.79 7.35 22.35
C ALA A 133 -16.73 6.56 21.56
N VAL A 134 -17.12 5.91 20.46
CA VAL A 134 -16.20 5.21 19.54
C VAL A 134 -15.60 6.12 18.45
N MET A 135 -15.87 7.43 18.52
CA MET A 135 -15.36 8.40 17.57
C MET A 135 -13.89 8.70 17.86
N GLN A 136 -13.02 8.40 16.90
CA GLN A 136 -11.63 8.82 16.96
C GLN A 136 -11.45 10.27 16.50
N ILE A 137 -10.31 10.85 16.89
CA ILE A 137 -9.82 12.14 16.40
C ILE A 137 -8.44 11.95 15.77
N THR A 138 -7.94 12.97 15.06
CA THR A 138 -6.56 12.98 14.55
C THR A 138 -5.74 14.08 15.24
N PRO A 139 -4.42 13.93 15.36
CA PRO A 139 -3.54 15.00 15.82
C PRO A 139 -3.61 16.22 14.90
N ASP A 140 -3.25 17.39 15.42
CA ASP A 140 -3.02 18.59 14.59
C ASP A 140 -1.68 18.52 13.84
N GLY A 141 -1.54 19.28 12.77
CA GLY A 141 -0.32 19.29 11.95
C GLY A 141 -0.21 18.14 10.95
N ASP A 142 1.02 17.81 10.56
CA ASP A 142 1.33 16.71 9.65
C ASP A 142 1.52 15.39 10.40
N TYR A 143 0.40 14.77 10.76
CA TYR A 143 0.42 13.45 11.40
C TYR A 143 0.75 12.31 10.43
N THR A 144 1.01 12.57 9.14
CA THR A 144 1.46 11.51 8.22
C THR A 144 2.82 10.95 8.58
N GLN A 145 3.63 11.72 9.31
CA GLN A 145 4.97 11.34 9.76
C GLN A 145 4.96 10.54 11.06
N THR A 146 3.94 10.74 11.91
CA THR A 146 3.89 10.22 13.28
C THR A 146 2.80 9.17 13.50
N GLY A 147 1.67 9.28 12.81
CA GLY A 147 0.52 8.39 12.94
C GLY A 147 -0.75 9.09 13.40
N ALA A 148 -1.90 8.43 13.22
CA ALA A 148 -3.23 8.94 13.56
C ALA A 148 -3.54 8.85 15.06
N GLU A 149 -2.75 8.09 15.83
CA GLU A 149 -2.87 7.98 17.29
C GLU A 149 -4.25 7.55 17.82
N TRP A 150 -5.00 6.79 17.01
CA TRP A 150 -6.29 6.26 17.44
C TRP A 150 -6.12 5.34 18.64
N ASN A 151 -7.13 5.34 19.50
CA ASN A 151 -7.13 4.70 20.81
C ASN A 151 -6.10 5.26 21.83
N LYS A 152 -5.53 6.46 21.64
CA LYS A 152 -4.70 7.11 22.69
C LYS A 152 -5.50 8.01 23.64
N VAL A 153 -6.57 8.64 23.17
CA VAL A 153 -7.37 9.61 23.95
C VAL A 153 -8.66 8.94 24.44
N GLY A 154 -8.84 8.81 25.76
CA GLY A 154 -10.05 8.21 26.36
C GLY A 154 -10.00 6.68 26.56
N TYR A 155 -8.93 6.02 26.10
CA TYR A 155 -8.73 4.57 26.19
C TYR A 155 -7.81 4.18 27.35
N THR A 156 -7.90 4.90 28.48
CA THR A 156 -7.04 4.67 29.65
C THR A 156 -7.37 3.39 30.42
N ASN A 157 -8.56 2.83 30.23
CA ASN A 157 -8.95 1.56 30.81
C ASN A 157 -8.68 0.42 29.80
N SER A 158 -7.99 -0.63 30.26
CA SER A 158 -7.67 -1.83 29.47
C SER A 158 -8.90 -2.53 28.88
N VAL A 159 -10.11 -2.29 29.40
CA VAL A 159 -11.34 -2.85 28.84
C VAL A 159 -11.79 -2.16 27.54
N HIS A 160 -11.35 -0.92 27.30
CA HIS A 160 -11.68 -0.16 26.08
C HIS A 160 -10.71 -0.47 24.93
N SER A 161 -9.44 -0.82 25.22
CA SER A 161 -8.47 -1.22 24.20
C SER A 161 -8.59 -2.70 23.87
N GLN A 162 -9.22 -3.01 22.75
CA GLN A 162 -9.55 -4.37 22.39
C GLN A 162 -8.54 -4.98 21.43
N HIS A 163 -8.02 -6.14 21.82
CA HIS A 163 -6.94 -6.83 21.13
C HIS A 163 -7.41 -8.15 20.54
N VAL A 164 -6.85 -8.50 19.39
CA VAL A 164 -7.14 -9.73 18.64
C VAL A 164 -5.82 -10.42 18.37
N ALA A 165 -5.67 -11.63 18.91
CA ALA A 165 -4.54 -12.51 18.61
C ALA A 165 -4.61 -13.02 17.16
N GLY A 166 -3.46 -13.07 16.50
CA GLY A 166 -3.25 -13.61 15.15
C GLY A 166 -3.75 -15.06 15.09
N PRO A 167 -4.66 -15.40 14.17
CA PRO A 167 -5.10 -16.78 14.00
C PRO A 167 -3.95 -17.72 13.65
N ALA A 168 -4.13 -19.02 13.94
CA ALA A 168 -3.09 -20.04 13.74
C ALA A 168 -2.65 -20.19 12.27
N ARG A 169 -3.59 -20.04 11.33
CA ARG A 169 -3.32 -20.11 9.89
C ARG A 169 -2.80 -18.77 9.40
N SER A 170 -1.67 -18.75 8.72
CA SER A 170 -1.18 -17.53 8.06
C SER A 170 -2.09 -17.09 6.91
N GLY A 171 -2.05 -15.81 6.57
CA GLY A 171 -2.78 -15.28 5.42
C GLY A 171 -3.12 -13.81 5.55
N LEU A 172 -3.85 -13.34 4.53
CA LEU A 172 -4.49 -12.03 4.53
C LEU A 172 -5.83 -12.13 5.25
N TYR A 173 -5.97 -11.36 6.32
CA TYR A 173 -7.21 -11.22 7.06
C TYR A 173 -7.79 -9.83 6.84
N TYR A 174 -9.09 -9.70 7.01
CA TYR A 174 -9.77 -8.42 7.06
C TYR A 174 -10.66 -8.35 8.27
N PHE A 175 -10.67 -7.18 8.89
CA PHE A 175 -11.73 -6.78 9.78
C PHE A 175 -12.86 -6.18 8.93
N ARG A 176 -14.07 -6.70 9.07
CA ARG A 176 -15.29 -6.17 8.45
C ARG A 176 -16.08 -5.39 9.49
N ALA A 177 -16.13 -4.08 9.35
CA ALA A 177 -16.87 -3.16 10.22
C ALA A 177 -18.19 -2.76 9.56
N SER A 178 -19.29 -2.76 10.31
CA SER A 178 -20.60 -2.29 9.83
C SER A 178 -21.38 -1.56 10.92
N THR A 179 -22.29 -0.67 10.56
CA THR A 179 -23.15 0.05 11.51
C THR A 179 -24.64 -0.25 11.29
N ALA A 180 -25.48 0.10 12.26
CA ALA A 180 -26.92 -0.02 12.15
C ALA A 180 -27.52 0.85 11.03
N SER A 181 -26.86 1.97 10.69
CA SER A 181 -27.24 2.82 9.55
C SER A 181 -26.84 2.26 8.18
N GLY A 182 -26.14 1.11 8.15
CA GLY A 182 -25.76 0.42 6.91
C GLY A 182 -24.39 0.81 6.36
N ARG A 183 -23.58 1.60 7.08
CA ARG A 183 -22.20 1.86 6.66
C ARG A 183 -21.38 0.58 6.75
N GLN A 184 -20.45 0.40 5.81
CA GLN A 184 -19.53 -0.72 5.76
C GLN A 184 -18.13 -0.23 5.45
N PHE A 185 -17.14 -0.84 6.09
CA PHE A 185 -15.73 -0.62 5.81
C PHE A 185 -14.96 -1.89 6.17
N SER A 186 -13.96 -2.23 5.37
CA SER A 186 -13.06 -3.35 5.64
C SER A 186 -11.62 -2.89 5.56
N PHE A 187 -10.75 -3.46 6.39
CA PHE A 187 -9.33 -3.14 6.41
C PHE A 187 -8.47 -4.38 6.62
N PRO A 188 -7.30 -4.46 5.95
CA PRO A 188 -6.46 -5.63 5.95
C PRO A 188 -5.69 -5.81 7.25
N TRP A 189 -5.27 -7.04 7.49
CA TRP A 189 -4.37 -7.45 8.54
C TRP A 189 -3.54 -8.64 8.06
N ILE A 190 -2.22 -8.52 8.14
CA ILE A 190 -1.29 -9.55 7.67
C ILE A 190 -0.92 -10.45 8.85
N VAL A 191 -1.17 -11.75 8.72
CA VAL A 191 -0.83 -12.72 9.77
C VAL A 191 0.17 -13.73 9.21
N ALA A 192 1.42 -13.60 9.67
CA ALA A 192 2.50 -14.55 9.43
C ALA A 192 2.35 -15.81 10.29
N PRO A 193 2.91 -16.95 9.88
CA PRO A 193 2.87 -18.15 10.70
C PRO A 193 3.77 -18.03 11.95
N ALA A 194 3.46 -18.80 12.99
CA ALA A 194 4.34 -18.93 14.15
C ALA A 194 5.62 -19.71 13.78
N HIS A 195 5.50 -20.74 12.95
CA HIS A 195 6.61 -21.49 12.37
C HIS A 195 6.25 -21.80 10.91
N PRO A 196 7.21 -21.88 9.97
CA PRO A 196 6.93 -22.18 8.58
C PRO A 196 6.00 -23.39 8.42
N THR A 197 4.89 -23.20 7.70
CA THR A 197 3.88 -24.24 7.44
C THR A 197 3.86 -24.70 5.98
N ALA A 198 4.53 -23.94 5.11
CA ALA A 198 4.66 -24.23 3.69
C ALA A 198 6.11 -24.12 3.20
N LYS A 199 6.37 -24.60 1.99
CA LYS A 199 7.64 -24.39 1.28
C LYS A 199 7.68 -23.10 0.46
N MET A 200 6.56 -22.38 0.41
CA MET A 200 6.41 -21.12 -0.30
C MET A 200 6.06 -20.01 0.67
N ALA A 201 6.78 -18.89 0.58
CA ALA A 201 6.42 -17.62 1.20
C ALA A 201 5.89 -16.67 0.12
N VAL A 202 4.84 -15.92 0.45
CA VAL A 202 4.26 -14.85 -0.38
C VAL A 202 4.35 -13.55 0.41
N LEU A 203 4.84 -12.48 -0.21
CA LEU A 203 4.91 -11.17 0.42
C LEU A 203 3.69 -10.31 0.11
N ALA A 204 3.20 -9.62 1.14
CA ALA A 204 2.34 -8.45 1.04
C ALA A 204 3.20 -7.21 0.76
N SER A 205 2.86 -6.41 -0.25
CA SER A 205 3.63 -5.21 -0.60
C SER A 205 3.33 -4.03 0.35
N ASN A 206 3.49 -4.23 1.66
CA ASN A 206 3.00 -3.27 2.66
C ASN A 206 3.75 -1.93 2.64
N PHE A 207 4.99 -1.86 2.12
CA PHE A 207 5.63 -0.57 1.84
C PHE A 207 4.92 0.19 0.72
N THR A 208 4.51 -0.49 -0.35
CA THR A 208 3.70 0.09 -1.43
C THR A 208 2.35 0.54 -0.90
N TRP A 209 1.67 -0.26 -0.07
CA TRP A 209 0.39 0.13 0.53
C TRP A 209 0.50 1.45 1.29
N ASN A 210 1.56 1.62 2.10
CA ASN A 210 1.81 2.85 2.84
C ASN A 210 2.23 4.02 1.93
N ALA A 211 3.05 3.77 0.90
CA ALA A 211 3.50 4.79 -0.05
C ALA A 211 2.34 5.45 -0.80
N TYR A 212 1.30 4.68 -1.13
CA TYR A 212 0.10 5.17 -1.82
C TYR A 212 -0.98 5.71 -0.87
N ASN A 213 -0.84 5.51 0.45
CA ASN A 213 -1.82 5.93 1.45
C ASN A 213 -1.78 7.45 1.68
N ASN A 214 -2.80 8.15 1.18
CA ASN A 214 -2.95 9.59 1.32
C ASN A 214 -3.81 10.02 2.52
N PHE A 215 -4.16 9.11 3.44
CA PHE A 215 -4.85 9.48 4.68
C PHE A 215 -3.95 10.39 5.53
N GLY A 216 -4.44 11.57 5.89
CA GLY A 216 -3.64 12.67 6.45
C GLY A 216 -3.21 13.74 5.44
N GLY A 217 -3.56 13.57 4.17
CA GLY A 217 -3.32 14.55 3.10
C GLY A 217 -1.97 14.40 2.40
N ARG A 218 -1.11 13.46 2.83
CA ARG A 218 0.18 13.18 2.21
C ARG A 218 0.39 11.71 1.93
N SER A 219 1.05 11.44 0.81
CA SER A 219 1.54 10.12 0.37
C SER A 219 2.80 10.33 -0.47
N ASN A 220 3.38 9.26 -1.01
CA ASN A 220 4.49 9.37 -1.96
C ASN A 220 4.08 9.97 -3.33
N TYR A 221 2.78 10.19 -3.57
CA TYR A 221 2.23 10.71 -4.83
C TYR A 221 1.39 11.98 -4.69
N ILE A 222 1.09 12.39 -3.46
CA ILE A 222 0.32 13.58 -3.11
C ILE A 222 1.10 14.31 -2.04
N HIS A 223 1.54 15.53 -2.35
CA HIS A 223 2.36 16.34 -1.44
C HIS A 223 3.63 15.60 -0.96
N ALA A 224 4.27 14.82 -1.84
CA ALA A 224 5.40 13.95 -1.47
C ALA A 224 6.52 14.71 -0.74
N ASP A 225 6.81 15.94 -1.19
CA ASP A 225 7.81 16.87 -0.65
C ASP A 225 7.39 17.55 0.68
N GLY A 226 6.14 17.39 1.11
CA GLY A 226 5.60 17.96 2.34
C GLY A 226 4.22 18.59 2.14
N LEU A 227 3.45 18.71 3.21
CA LEU A 227 2.17 19.42 3.17
C LEU A 227 2.38 20.90 2.81
N PRO A 228 1.49 21.50 2.00
CA PRO A 228 1.58 22.91 1.67
C PRO A 228 1.26 23.78 2.91
N PRO A 229 1.69 25.06 2.93
CA PRO A 229 1.48 25.96 4.07
C PRO A 229 0.00 26.29 4.32
N THR A 230 -0.89 26.00 3.37
CA THR A 230 -2.34 26.20 3.50
C THR A 230 -3.09 24.97 3.02
N PRO A 231 -4.23 24.61 3.65
CA PRO A 231 -5.09 23.54 3.17
C PRO A 231 -5.54 23.74 1.71
N THR A 232 -5.79 22.64 1.02
CA THR A 232 -6.27 22.66 -0.36
C THR A 232 -7.74 23.06 -0.40
N ILE A 233 -8.09 24.04 -1.22
CA ILE A 233 -9.46 24.46 -1.51
C ILE A 233 -9.92 23.82 -2.83
N ASN A 234 -9.07 23.88 -3.85
CA ASN A 234 -9.31 23.29 -5.16
C ASN A 234 -8.04 22.60 -5.65
N ALA A 235 -8.05 21.27 -5.57
CA ALA A 235 -6.87 20.48 -5.87
C ALA A 235 -6.31 20.75 -7.28
N ARG A 236 -7.18 20.94 -8.28
CA ARG A 236 -6.76 21.14 -9.68
C ARG A 236 -6.16 22.53 -9.93
N ALA A 237 -6.55 23.52 -9.13
CA ALA A 237 -6.01 24.88 -9.23
C ALA A 237 -4.72 25.06 -8.41
N GLU A 238 -4.56 24.32 -7.30
CA GLU A 238 -3.53 24.61 -6.30
C GLU A 238 -2.39 23.60 -6.23
N LEU A 239 -2.65 22.31 -6.48
CA LEU A 239 -1.56 21.32 -6.44
C LEU A 239 -0.63 21.59 -7.63
N LYS A 240 0.66 21.73 -7.33
CA LYS A 240 1.75 21.85 -8.33
C LYS A 240 1.58 20.83 -9.47
N ARG A 241 1.10 19.62 -9.15
CA ARG A 241 0.76 18.56 -10.10
C ARG A 241 -0.09 18.99 -11.30
N TYR A 242 -1.00 19.95 -11.09
CA TYR A 242 -1.93 20.40 -12.12
C TYR A 242 -1.68 21.84 -12.54
N SER A 243 -1.08 22.66 -11.67
CA SER A 243 -0.86 24.08 -11.91
C SER A 243 0.53 24.42 -12.47
N ASP A 244 1.52 23.54 -12.30
CA ASP A 244 2.90 23.76 -12.74
C ASP A 244 3.26 22.81 -13.89
N THR A 245 3.54 23.36 -15.07
CA THR A 245 3.94 22.60 -16.27
C THR A 245 5.29 21.90 -16.13
N GLY A 246 6.14 22.36 -15.21
CA GLY A 246 7.41 21.73 -14.86
C GLY A 246 7.30 20.72 -13.71
N PHE A 247 6.08 20.46 -13.20
CA PHE A 247 5.91 19.57 -12.07
C PHE A 247 6.34 18.14 -12.39
N PHE A 248 7.17 17.61 -11.50
CA PHE A 248 7.47 16.20 -11.44
C PHE A 248 7.27 15.71 -10.01
N THR A 249 6.55 14.58 -9.84
CA THR A 249 6.16 14.04 -8.52
C THR A 249 7.37 13.86 -7.59
N TRP A 250 8.52 13.50 -8.18
CA TRP A 250 9.75 13.18 -7.48
C TRP A 250 10.91 14.12 -7.89
N GLY A 251 10.65 15.43 -7.90
CA GLY A 251 11.62 16.46 -8.26
C GLY A 251 12.27 17.20 -7.07
N ALA A 252 12.02 16.78 -5.83
CA ALA A 252 12.50 17.43 -4.62
C ALA A 252 13.77 16.77 -4.05
N ASP A 253 14.55 17.54 -3.30
CA ASP A 253 15.77 17.06 -2.63
C ASP A 253 15.45 16.26 -1.35
N HIS A 254 14.30 16.53 -0.72
CA HIS A 254 13.90 15.95 0.57
C HIS A 254 12.42 15.55 0.57
N TYR A 255 12.11 14.43 1.24
CA TYR A 255 10.76 13.89 1.38
C TYR A 255 10.57 13.45 2.84
N PRO A 256 9.60 14.00 3.60
CA PRO A 256 9.36 13.55 4.97
C PRO A 256 8.85 12.09 5.05
N PRO A 257 9.09 11.35 6.14
CA PRO A 257 8.73 9.93 6.23
C PRO A 257 7.22 9.69 6.38
N LEU A 258 6.73 8.50 6.05
CA LEU A 258 5.32 8.11 6.16
C LEU A 258 5.13 7.03 7.23
N SER A 259 4.32 7.31 8.25
CA SER A 259 3.96 6.37 9.31
C SER A 259 2.94 5.35 8.82
N PHE A 260 3.13 4.09 9.22
CA PHE A 260 2.17 3.01 9.01
C PHE A 260 0.96 3.10 9.97
N ASP A 261 1.03 3.86 11.06
CA ASP A 261 -0.03 3.99 12.08
C ASP A 261 -1.17 4.90 11.57
N ARG A 262 -1.81 4.53 10.46
CA ARG A 262 -2.88 5.29 9.81
C ARG A 262 -3.87 4.33 9.11
N PRO A 263 -5.16 4.68 9.01
CA PRO A 263 -6.09 4.00 8.11
C PRO A 263 -5.57 3.94 6.68
N GLU A 264 -5.89 2.86 5.95
CA GLU A 264 -5.56 2.68 4.53
C GLU A 264 -6.84 2.48 3.71
N PRO A 265 -7.61 3.55 3.41
CA PRO A 265 -8.90 3.42 2.74
C PRO A 265 -8.82 2.76 1.36
N PHE A 266 -7.67 2.84 0.69
CA PHE A 266 -7.46 2.22 -0.62
C PHE A 266 -7.28 0.71 -0.58
N ASN A 267 -7.07 0.12 0.60
CA ASN A 267 -7.05 -1.32 0.80
C ASN A 267 -8.43 -1.89 1.15
N HIS A 268 -9.50 -1.08 1.15
CA HIS A 268 -10.85 -1.57 1.37
C HIS A 268 -11.29 -2.52 0.25
N ILE A 269 -11.95 -3.61 0.63
CA ILE A 269 -12.64 -4.57 -0.25
C ILE A 269 -14.11 -4.63 0.17
N ASP A 270 -15.03 -4.46 -0.78
CA ASP A 270 -16.47 -4.55 -0.52
C ASP A 270 -16.82 -5.96 0.01
N PHE A 271 -17.83 -6.07 0.87
CA PHE A 271 -18.17 -7.36 1.49
C PHE A 271 -18.67 -8.39 0.49
N ALA A 272 -19.29 -7.92 -0.60
CA ALA A 272 -19.85 -8.74 -1.66
C ALA A 272 -18.87 -9.00 -2.81
N GLU A 273 -17.73 -8.30 -2.85
CA GLU A 273 -16.72 -8.49 -3.88
C GLU A 273 -16.20 -9.94 -3.87
N GLN A 274 -16.09 -10.52 -5.06
CA GLN A 274 -15.53 -11.84 -5.29
C GLN A 274 -14.19 -11.73 -6.02
N ILE A 275 -13.36 -12.75 -5.88
CA ILE A 275 -12.02 -12.77 -6.47
C ILE A 275 -12.02 -12.68 -8.01
N THR A 276 -13.12 -13.08 -8.65
CA THR A 276 -13.32 -13.00 -10.10
C THR A 276 -14.02 -11.73 -10.56
N ASP A 277 -14.34 -10.82 -9.65
CA ASP A 277 -14.97 -9.55 -10.02
C ASP A 277 -13.93 -8.59 -10.60
N PRO A 278 -14.33 -7.74 -11.57
CA PRO A 278 -13.48 -6.68 -12.09
C PRO A 278 -12.94 -5.78 -10.96
N ILE A 279 -11.66 -5.43 -11.06
CA ILE A 279 -11.01 -4.53 -10.11
C ILE A 279 -11.17 -3.10 -10.64
N GLU A 280 -12.11 -2.38 -10.05
CA GLU A 280 -12.38 -0.99 -10.41
C GLU A 280 -11.47 0.00 -9.67
N GLY A 281 -11.24 1.15 -10.30
CA GLY A 281 -10.55 2.27 -9.66
C GLY A 281 -9.02 2.20 -9.68
N ARG A 282 -8.40 3.35 -9.36
CA ARG A 282 -6.95 3.53 -9.52
C ARG A 282 -6.13 2.65 -8.58
N GLN A 283 -6.54 2.57 -7.33
CA GLN A 283 -5.70 2.05 -6.26
C GLN A 283 -5.89 0.55 -6.03
N ALA A 284 -7.13 0.07 -6.07
CA ALA A 284 -7.44 -1.35 -5.90
C ALA A 284 -6.71 -2.24 -6.93
N CYS A 285 -6.45 -1.73 -8.12
CA CYS A 285 -5.76 -2.41 -9.23
C CYS A 285 -4.31 -2.84 -8.95
N HIS A 286 -3.68 -2.37 -7.87
CA HIS A 286 -2.27 -2.69 -7.57
C HIS A 286 -1.95 -2.91 -6.09
N LEU A 287 -2.90 -2.65 -5.19
CA LEU A 287 -2.74 -2.82 -3.74
C LEU A 287 -3.37 -4.14 -3.24
N ALA A 288 -3.72 -4.21 -1.95
CA ALA A 288 -4.29 -5.40 -1.31
C ALA A 288 -5.46 -6.07 -2.07
N PRO A 289 -6.40 -5.32 -2.70
CA PRO A 289 -7.45 -5.95 -3.52
C PRO A 289 -6.88 -6.75 -4.70
N ALA A 290 -5.88 -6.23 -5.41
CA ALA A 290 -5.22 -6.97 -6.49
C ALA A 290 -4.40 -8.16 -5.97
N GLU A 291 -3.66 -7.99 -4.86
CA GLU A 291 -2.90 -9.09 -4.23
C GLU A 291 -3.80 -10.26 -3.79
N TRP A 292 -5.02 -9.98 -3.33
CA TRP A 292 -5.98 -11.01 -2.97
C TRP A 292 -6.27 -12.00 -4.12
N ARG A 293 -6.19 -11.55 -5.38
CA ARG A 293 -6.41 -12.41 -6.57
C ARG A 293 -5.35 -13.52 -6.67
N LEU A 294 -4.10 -13.24 -6.30
CA LEU A 294 -3.06 -14.25 -6.21
C LEU A 294 -3.37 -15.26 -5.10
N LEU A 295 -3.72 -14.78 -3.90
CA LEU A 295 -3.92 -15.63 -2.73
C LEU A 295 -5.06 -16.63 -2.94
N GLY A 296 -6.21 -16.18 -3.42
CA GLY A 296 -7.30 -17.13 -3.69
C GLY A 296 -7.05 -18.00 -4.91
N TRP A 297 -6.29 -17.55 -5.92
CA TRP A 297 -5.85 -18.43 -7.00
C TRP A 297 -4.95 -19.57 -6.50
N LEU A 298 -3.98 -19.27 -5.62
CA LEU A 298 -3.12 -20.26 -5.00
C LEU A 298 -3.93 -21.34 -4.28
N GLU A 299 -4.94 -20.94 -3.50
CA GLU A 299 -5.82 -21.87 -2.79
C GLU A 299 -6.66 -22.73 -3.74
N ARG A 300 -7.25 -22.11 -4.77
CA ARG A 300 -8.03 -22.84 -5.78
C ARG A 300 -7.19 -23.89 -6.52
N ARG A 301 -5.89 -23.64 -6.70
CA ARG A 301 -4.94 -24.57 -7.33
C ARG A 301 -4.26 -25.52 -6.34
N GLY A 302 -4.56 -25.42 -5.05
CA GLY A 302 -4.06 -26.32 -4.01
C GLY A 302 -2.61 -26.09 -3.60
N PHE A 303 -2.09 -24.86 -3.75
CA PHE A 303 -0.76 -24.51 -3.27
C PHE A 303 -0.83 -24.05 -1.81
N ALA A 304 -0.06 -24.71 -0.94
CA ALA A 304 0.18 -24.23 0.42
C ALA A 304 1.18 -23.06 0.40
N TYR A 305 0.92 -22.02 1.18
CA TYR A 305 1.78 -20.86 1.32
C TYR A 305 1.71 -20.27 2.72
N ASP A 306 2.81 -19.66 3.14
CA ASP A 306 2.85 -18.72 4.26
C ASP A 306 2.83 -17.28 3.72
N TYR A 307 2.18 -16.36 4.42
CA TYR A 307 2.02 -14.97 3.98
C TYR A 307 2.69 -14.04 4.98
N PHE A 308 3.54 -13.14 4.51
CA PHE A 308 4.33 -12.23 5.34
C PHE A 308 4.23 -10.80 4.82
N ALA A 309 4.40 -9.82 5.70
CA ALA A 309 4.65 -8.45 5.28
C ALA A 309 6.10 -8.30 4.80
N GLU A 310 6.37 -7.39 3.86
CA GLU A 310 7.76 -7.01 3.50
C GLU A 310 8.54 -6.52 4.73
N THR A 311 7.90 -5.80 5.66
CA THR A 311 8.52 -5.39 6.92
C THR A 311 9.03 -6.58 7.76
N GLN A 312 8.40 -7.76 7.65
CA GLN A 312 8.86 -8.99 8.30
C GLN A 312 10.02 -9.67 7.55
N LEU A 313 10.22 -9.37 6.26
CA LEU A 313 11.45 -9.72 5.56
C LEU A 313 12.60 -8.78 5.94
N ASP A 314 12.32 -7.49 6.12
CA ASP A 314 13.32 -6.51 6.56
C ASP A 314 13.87 -6.86 7.95
N ASP A 315 12.98 -6.98 8.94
CA ASP A 315 13.37 -7.24 10.34
C ASP A 315 13.97 -8.63 10.58
N GLY A 316 13.80 -9.55 9.61
CA GLY A 316 14.33 -10.92 9.65
C GLY A 316 13.38 -11.95 10.28
N THR A 317 12.13 -11.58 10.57
CA THR A 317 11.07 -12.51 10.98
C THR A 317 10.82 -13.59 9.93
N LEU A 318 10.84 -13.21 8.64
CA LEU A 318 10.87 -14.16 7.53
C LEU A 318 12.31 -14.64 7.29
N ASP A 319 12.60 -15.85 7.75
CA ASP A 319 13.84 -16.56 7.43
C ASP A 319 13.69 -17.34 6.11
N LEU A 320 14.24 -16.79 5.03
CA LEU A 320 14.19 -17.39 3.69
C LEU A 320 14.85 -18.77 3.61
N SER A 321 15.77 -19.12 4.52
CA SER A 321 16.41 -20.45 4.53
C SER A 321 15.41 -21.59 4.81
N GLN A 322 14.25 -21.26 5.39
CA GLN A 322 13.18 -22.22 5.66
C GLN A 322 12.25 -22.46 4.46
N TYR A 323 12.37 -21.64 3.41
CA TYR A 323 11.50 -21.65 2.24
C TYR A 323 12.26 -22.10 1.00
N ARG A 324 11.53 -22.71 0.06
CA ARG A 324 12.03 -23.06 -1.27
C ARG A 324 11.71 -21.99 -2.29
N VAL A 325 10.55 -21.37 -2.17
CA VAL A 325 10.02 -20.38 -3.11
C VAL A 325 9.62 -19.10 -2.38
N LEU A 326 10.00 -17.96 -2.94
CA LEU A 326 9.50 -16.63 -2.57
C LEU A 326 8.68 -16.07 -3.74
N VAL A 327 7.47 -15.61 -3.47
CA VAL A 327 6.60 -14.97 -4.48
C VAL A 327 6.44 -13.49 -4.16
N LEU A 328 6.73 -12.65 -5.15
CA LEU A 328 6.51 -11.21 -5.14
C LEU A 328 5.39 -10.84 -6.12
N ALA A 329 4.40 -10.09 -5.65
CA ALA A 329 3.27 -9.60 -6.43
C ALA A 329 2.60 -8.45 -5.66
N VAL A 330 1.72 -7.64 -6.22
CA VAL A 330 1.48 -7.34 -7.65
C VAL A 330 2.36 -6.16 -8.08
N HIS A 331 2.72 -5.30 -7.12
CA HIS A 331 3.45 -4.06 -7.33
C HIS A 331 4.41 -3.80 -6.14
N PRO A 332 5.47 -4.62 -5.98
CA PRO A 332 6.44 -4.48 -4.88
C PRO A 332 7.44 -3.36 -5.17
N GLU A 333 6.97 -2.12 -5.36
CA GLU A 333 7.76 -0.98 -5.85
C GLU A 333 8.81 -0.47 -4.85
N TYR A 334 8.55 -0.61 -3.55
CA TYR A 334 9.30 0.06 -2.48
C TYR A 334 10.04 -0.94 -1.60
N TRP A 335 11.36 -0.98 -1.69
CA TRP A 335 12.17 -2.00 -1.02
C TRP A 335 13.33 -1.41 -0.22
N THR A 336 13.65 -2.02 0.92
CA THR A 336 14.86 -1.67 1.68
C THR A 336 16.07 -2.39 1.08
N PRO A 337 17.29 -1.81 1.16
CA PRO A 337 18.52 -2.50 0.77
C PRO A 337 18.76 -3.82 1.52
N ARG A 338 18.26 -3.91 2.75
CA ARG A 338 18.34 -5.12 3.57
C ARG A 338 17.48 -6.25 2.99
N MET A 339 16.24 -5.96 2.56
CA MET A 339 15.41 -6.97 1.90
C MET A 339 16.04 -7.43 0.59
N TYR A 340 16.51 -6.50 -0.24
CA TYR A 340 17.14 -6.81 -1.51
C TYR A 340 18.35 -7.73 -1.34
N SER A 341 19.29 -7.36 -0.47
CA SER A 341 20.49 -8.15 -0.19
C SER A 341 20.17 -9.55 0.35
N ARG A 342 19.16 -9.69 1.23
CA ARG A 342 18.72 -11.01 1.73
C ARG A 342 18.21 -11.90 0.60
N VAL A 343 17.33 -11.39 -0.26
CA VAL A 343 16.77 -12.17 -1.37
C VAL A 343 17.84 -12.47 -2.40
N LYS A 344 18.70 -11.49 -2.75
CA LYS A 344 19.80 -11.69 -3.68
C LYS A 344 20.76 -12.77 -3.18
N ARG A 345 21.19 -12.72 -1.91
CA ARG A 345 22.02 -13.78 -1.32
C ARG A 345 21.33 -15.14 -1.40
N TRP A 346 20.07 -15.21 -0.99
CA TRP A 346 19.30 -16.45 -0.99
C TRP A 346 19.20 -17.08 -2.40
N VAL A 347 18.93 -16.27 -3.43
CA VAL A 347 18.84 -16.75 -4.83
C VAL A 347 20.20 -17.08 -5.42
N PHE A 348 21.22 -16.23 -5.22
CA PHE A 348 22.50 -16.37 -5.88
C PHE A 348 23.48 -17.30 -5.17
N GLU A 349 23.35 -17.49 -3.86
CA GLU A 349 24.29 -18.25 -3.05
C GLU A 349 23.67 -19.48 -2.39
N GLU A 350 22.36 -19.45 -2.07
CA GLU A 350 21.70 -20.50 -1.28
C GLU A 350 20.74 -21.37 -2.12
N GLY A 351 20.64 -21.14 -3.44
CA GLY A 351 19.80 -21.92 -4.35
C GLY A 351 18.30 -21.64 -4.22
N GLY A 352 17.95 -20.45 -3.73
CA GLY A 352 16.57 -19.97 -3.60
C GLY A 352 15.87 -19.78 -4.96
N ARG A 353 14.54 -19.88 -4.95
CA ARG A 353 13.72 -19.75 -6.16
C ARG A 353 12.75 -18.58 -6.05
N LEU A 354 12.89 -17.59 -6.92
CA LEU A 354 12.12 -16.36 -6.89
C LEU A 354 11.07 -16.34 -8.02
N VAL A 355 9.82 -16.05 -7.67
CA VAL A 355 8.74 -15.85 -8.63
C VAL A 355 8.22 -14.42 -8.50
N TYR A 356 8.45 -13.62 -9.52
CA TYR A 356 7.99 -12.24 -9.59
C TYR A 356 6.80 -12.13 -10.56
N LEU A 357 5.59 -12.02 -9.97
CA LEU A 357 4.32 -11.93 -10.69
C LEU A 357 3.78 -10.49 -10.77
N GLY A 358 4.65 -9.49 -10.62
CA GLY A 358 4.30 -8.07 -10.62
C GLY A 358 4.97 -7.26 -11.71
N GLY A 359 4.75 -5.95 -11.68
CA GLY A 359 5.41 -4.93 -12.51
C GLY A 359 5.93 -3.76 -11.66
N ASN A 360 6.95 -3.05 -12.15
CA ASN A 360 7.65 -1.95 -11.47
C ASN A 360 8.13 -2.33 -10.07
N GLY A 361 8.68 -3.54 -9.94
CA GLY A 361 9.18 -4.09 -8.69
C GLY A 361 10.53 -3.50 -8.35
N LEU A 362 10.76 -3.28 -7.04
CA LEU A 362 12.03 -2.86 -6.46
C LEU A 362 12.54 -1.53 -7.03
N ASN A 363 11.65 -0.66 -7.51
CA ASN A 363 12.01 0.57 -8.20
C ASN A 363 12.54 1.67 -7.28
N CYS A 364 12.16 1.70 -6.00
CA CYS A 364 12.54 2.76 -5.07
C CYS A 364 13.05 2.22 -3.74
N ALA A 365 14.23 2.68 -3.33
CA ALA A 365 14.79 2.36 -2.02
C ALA A 365 13.99 3.01 -0.88
N VAL A 366 13.81 2.28 0.22
CA VAL A 366 13.17 2.76 1.44
C VAL A 366 14.06 2.51 2.66
N GLU A 367 13.97 3.39 3.64
CA GLU A 367 14.57 3.24 4.97
C GLU A 367 13.46 3.23 6.03
N LEU A 368 13.49 2.25 6.95
CA LEU A 368 12.68 2.29 8.16
C LEU A 368 13.42 3.07 9.24
N LEU A 369 12.84 4.19 9.68
CA LEU A 369 13.38 5.01 10.74
C LEU A 369 13.18 4.36 12.12
N PRO A 370 13.94 4.75 13.17
CA PRO A 370 13.73 4.26 14.54
C PRO A 370 12.32 4.49 15.09
N THR A 371 11.59 5.47 14.53
CA THR A 371 10.18 5.75 14.85
C THR A 371 9.20 4.72 14.26
N GLY A 372 9.67 3.83 13.37
CA GLY A 372 8.85 2.90 12.60
C GLY A 372 8.26 3.50 11.31
N ALA A 373 8.47 4.79 11.03
CA ALA A 373 8.01 5.42 9.79
C ALA A 373 8.95 5.09 8.61
N ALA A 374 8.40 5.03 7.40
CA ALA A 374 9.13 4.74 6.18
C ALA A 374 9.59 6.03 5.48
N LEU A 375 10.90 6.17 5.25
CA LEU A 375 11.48 7.22 4.41
C LEU A 375 11.69 6.69 2.99
N HIS A 376 10.97 7.27 2.02
CA HIS A 376 11.07 6.88 0.61
C HIS A 376 12.16 7.68 -0.08
N HIS A 377 13.16 7.00 -0.63
CA HIS A 377 14.28 7.63 -1.31
C HIS A 377 13.98 7.88 -2.78
N ASN A 378 13.05 8.80 -3.05
CA ASN A 378 12.66 9.11 -4.42
C ASN A 378 13.78 9.74 -5.25
N GLY A 379 14.69 10.45 -4.57
CA GLY A 379 15.69 11.30 -5.23
C GLY A 379 15.08 12.54 -5.88
N LYS A 380 15.94 13.32 -6.53
CA LYS A 380 15.55 14.45 -7.39
C LYS A 380 15.76 14.03 -8.84
N ILE A 381 14.74 13.41 -9.41
CA ILE A 381 14.82 12.87 -10.76
C ILE A 381 14.11 13.81 -11.74
N ALA A 382 14.55 13.81 -12.99
CA ALA A 382 14.01 14.66 -14.07
C ALA A 382 13.08 13.90 -15.02
N GLY A 383 12.96 12.58 -14.84
CA GLY A 383 12.16 11.68 -15.66
C GLY A 383 12.22 10.26 -15.12
N LEU A 384 11.43 9.36 -15.71
CA LEU A 384 11.39 7.95 -15.34
C LEU A 384 12.22 7.06 -16.27
N ASP A 385 12.85 7.65 -17.28
CA ASP A 385 13.81 6.98 -18.16
C ASP A 385 15.23 7.10 -17.60
N VAL A 386 16.17 6.34 -18.18
CA VAL A 386 17.58 6.30 -17.72
C VAL A 386 18.20 7.70 -17.70
N ALA A 387 17.88 8.54 -18.68
CA ALA A 387 18.38 9.92 -18.73
C ALA A 387 17.84 10.76 -17.57
N GLY A 388 16.53 10.72 -17.32
CA GLY A 388 15.87 11.44 -16.22
C GLY A 388 16.27 10.94 -14.84
N LEU A 389 16.71 9.68 -14.74
CA LEU A 389 17.25 9.05 -13.53
C LEU A 389 18.75 9.30 -13.32
N GLY A 390 19.41 10.07 -14.19
CA GLY A 390 20.83 10.39 -14.05
C GLY A 390 21.78 9.26 -14.43
N GLY A 391 21.38 8.40 -15.36
CA GLY A 391 22.16 7.25 -15.84
C GLY A 391 21.83 5.92 -15.16
N TYR A 392 20.89 5.92 -14.22
CA TYR A 392 20.44 4.73 -13.48
C TYR A 392 19.14 4.16 -14.07
N GLU A 393 18.88 2.86 -13.87
CA GLU A 393 17.68 2.18 -14.40
C GLU A 393 16.43 2.38 -13.53
N SER A 394 16.61 2.76 -12.26
CA SER A 394 15.52 3.00 -11.31
C SER A 394 15.95 3.93 -10.17
N ARG A 395 15.01 4.38 -9.33
CA ARG A 395 15.33 5.15 -8.10
C ARG A 395 16.10 4.30 -7.08
N TYR A 396 15.89 2.99 -7.09
CA TYR A 396 16.62 2.03 -6.26
C TYR A 396 18.07 1.91 -6.73
N ALA A 397 18.29 1.78 -8.05
CA ALA A 397 19.61 1.70 -8.65
C ALA A 397 20.49 2.94 -8.39
N MET A 398 19.89 4.12 -8.12
CA MET A 398 20.63 5.32 -7.71
C MET A 398 21.32 5.18 -6.35
N ARG A 399 20.92 4.21 -5.52
CA ARG A 399 21.45 4.01 -4.15
C ARG A 399 22.16 2.67 -3.96
N ASP A 400 21.84 1.69 -4.79
CA ASP A 400 22.38 0.34 -4.71
C ASP A 400 22.77 -0.12 -6.13
N GLU A 401 22.18 -1.20 -6.64
CA GLU A 401 22.35 -1.66 -8.01
C GLU A 401 21.01 -1.77 -8.73
N SER A 402 21.04 -2.00 -10.04
CA SER A 402 19.82 -2.27 -10.81
C SER A 402 19.11 -3.55 -10.32
N GLU A 403 17.81 -3.43 -10.09
CA GLU A 403 16.93 -4.55 -9.74
C GLU A 403 16.89 -5.64 -10.83
N ALA A 404 17.29 -5.33 -12.07
CA ALA A 404 17.44 -6.34 -13.11
C ALA A 404 18.44 -7.44 -12.74
N ASN A 405 19.41 -7.16 -11.86
CA ASN A 405 20.33 -8.20 -11.37
C ASN A 405 19.59 -9.30 -10.60
N LEU A 406 18.48 -8.98 -9.94
CA LEU A 406 17.68 -9.93 -9.17
C LEU A 406 16.41 -10.39 -9.92
N LEU A 407 15.68 -9.47 -10.54
CA LEU A 407 14.42 -9.75 -11.22
C LEU A 407 14.61 -10.15 -12.68
N GLY A 408 15.76 -9.87 -13.28
CA GLY A 408 16.02 -10.04 -14.72
C GLY A 408 15.39 -8.97 -15.61
N CYS A 409 14.66 -8.01 -15.04
CA CYS A 409 14.00 -6.92 -15.75
C CYS A 409 13.90 -5.66 -14.87
N VAL A 410 13.69 -4.51 -15.50
CA VAL A 410 13.46 -3.19 -14.88
C VAL A 410 12.24 -2.52 -15.48
N PHE A 411 11.60 -1.64 -14.71
CA PHE A 411 10.49 -0.82 -15.20
C PHE A 411 10.88 0.00 -16.43
N THR A 412 9.96 0.13 -17.39
CA THR A 412 10.12 1.07 -18.50
C THR A 412 8.90 1.97 -18.67
N PRO A 413 9.08 3.28 -18.90
CA PRO A 413 7.96 4.20 -19.14
C PRO A 413 7.12 3.86 -20.37
N ALA A 414 7.69 3.16 -21.35
CA ALA A 414 7.02 2.84 -22.62
C ALA A 414 5.73 2.02 -22.46
N GLY A 415 5.65 1.16 -21.43
CA GLY A 415 4.44 0.38 -21.16
C GLY A 415 3.53 0.95 -20.07
N ALA A 416 3.92 2.07 -19.44
CA ALA A 416 3.12 2.69 -18.40
C ALA A 416 1.73 3.06 -18.92
N MET A 417 0.69 2.75 -18.13
CA MET A 417 -0.72 3.00 -18.43
C MET A 417 -1.29 2.25 -19.65
N THR A 418 -0.62 1.22 -20.16
CA THR A 418 -1.10 0.40 -21.28
C THR A 418 -1.62 -0.97 -20.83
N GLY A 419 -2.29 -1.74 -21.72
CA GLY A 419 -2.74 -3.11 -21.44
C GLY A 419 -2.88 -3.94 -22.72
N ALA A 420 -2.34 -5.17 -22.75
CA ALA A 420 -2.34 -6.07 -23.90
C ALA A 420 -2.11 -7.54 -23.47
N PRO A 421 -2.43 -8.54 -24.32
CA PRO A 421 -1.99 -9.92 -24.10
C PRO A 421 -0.48 -10.07 -24.33
N TYR A 422 0.07 -11.20 -23.88
CA TYR A 422 1.42 -11.64 -24.22
C TYR A 422 1.42 -12.41 -25.54
N ARG A 423 2.55 -12.37 -26.26
CA ARG A 423 2.89 -13.26 -27.38
C ARG A 423 4.02 -14.19 -26.97
N VAL A 424 3.86 -15.48 -27.26
CA VAL A 424 4.87 -16.51 -27.00
C VAL A 424 6.07 -16.35 -27.93
N LEU A 425 7.27 -16.29 -27.37
CA LEU A 425 8.53 -16.26 -28.12
C LEU A 425 9.19 -17.64 -28.19
N ASP A 426 9.00 -18.47 -27.16
CA ASP A 426 9.53 -19.83 -27.13
C ASP A 426 8.55 -20.82 -26.49
N ALA A 427 7.71 -21.45 -27.31
CA ALA A 427 6.75 -22.45 -26.85
C ALA A 427 7.39 -23.75 -26.37
N SER A 428 8.68 -24.00 -26.68
CA SER A 428 9.38 -25.19 -26.18
C SER A 428 9.74 -25.08 -24.69
N HIS A 429 9.66 -23.88 -24.12
CA HIS A 429 9.94 -23.65 -22.72
C HIS A 429 8.97 -24.41 -21.81
N TRP A 430 9.49 -25.06 -20.77
CA TRP A 430 8.71 -25.91 -19.85
C TRP A 430 7.56 -25.16 -19.16
N ALA A 431 7.66 -23.83 -19.02
CA ALA A 431 6.59 -23.01 -18.45
C ALA A 431 5.28 -23.09 -19.25
N PHE A 432 5.35 -23.35 -20.57
CA PHE A 432 4.18 -23.50 -21.45
C PHE A 432 3.69 -24.95 -21.56
N ALA A 433 4.26 -25.90 -20.81
CA ALA A 433 3.85 -27.31 -20.87
C ALA A 433 2.33 -27.47 -20.63
N GLY A 434 1.67 -28.22 -21.51
CA GLY A 434 0.23 -28.50 -21.40
C GLY A 434 -0.69 -27.30 -21.66
N THR A 435 -0.18 -26.16 -22.13
CA THR A 435 -1.00 -25.00 -22.56
C THR A 435 -1.54 -25.17 -23.98
N GLY A 436 -0.86 -25.93 -24.83
CA GLY A 436 -1.15 -26.06 -26.26
C GLY A 436 -0.68 -24.87 -27.12
N LEU A 437 -0.06 -23.86 -26.51
CA LEU A 437 0.47 -22.68 -27.21
C LEU A 437 1.65 -23.05 -28.13
N LYS A 438 1.75 -22.31 -29.25
CA LYS A 438 2.86 -22.33 -30.19
C LYS A 438 3.58 -20.97 -30.17
N THR A 439 4.84 -20.95 -30.63
CA THR A 439 5.56 -19.69 -30.81
C THR A 439 4.79 -18.79 -31.77
N GLY A 440 4.51 -17.55 -31.35
CA GLY A 440 3.68 -16.59 -32.07
C GLY A 440 2.24 -16.47 -31.55
N ASP A 441 1.74 -17.46 -30.82
CA ASP A 441 0.38 -17.40 -30.24
C ASP A 441 0.29 -16.34 -29.13
N THR A 442 -0.93 -15.84 -28.91
CA THR A 442 -1.25 -14.89 -27.84
C THR A 442 -1.94 -15.55 -26.65
N PHE A 443 -1.73 -15.01 -25.45
CA PHE A 443 -2.45 -15.43 -24.23
C PHE A 443 -2.57 -14.29 -23.22
N GLY A 444 -3.42 -14.47 -22.20
CA GLY A 444 -3.66 -13.44 -21.19
C GLY A 444 -4.57 -12.33 -21.69
N GLU A 445 -5.59 -12.68 -22.47
CA GLU A 445 -6.58 -11.73 -22.99
C GLU A 445 -7.64 -11.40 -21.94
N LYS A 446 -7.91 -12.32 -21.00
CA LYS A 446 -8.88 -12.12 -19.91
C LYS A 446 -8.16 -11.55 -18.70
N CYS A 447 -8.55 -10.34 -18.28
CA CYS A 447 -7.95 -9.63 -17.16
C CYS A 447 -9.02 -8.85 -16.40
N LEU A 448 -8.96 -8.87 -15.07
CA LEU A 448 -9.89 -8.13 -14.20
C LEU A 448 -9.52 -6.65 -14.03
N HIS A 449 -8.37 -6.21 -14.52
CA HIS A 449 -7.87 -4.84 -14.30
C HIS A 449 -8.61 -3.82 -15.19
N MET A 450 -9.42 -2.96 -14.57
CA MET A 450 -10.28 -2.02 -15.31
C MET A 450 -9.64 -0.65 -15.55
N ARG A 451 -8.52 -0.33 -14.89
CA ARG A 451 -7.80 0.93 -15.13
C ARG A 451 -6.98 0.88 -16.42
N CYS A 452 -6.37 -0.25 -16.72
CA CYS A 452 -5.56 -0.49 -17.91
C CYS A 452 -6.03 -1.80 -18.56
N PRO A 453 -7.22 -1.80 -19.19
CA PRO A 453 -7.77 -3.00 -19.82
C PRO A 453 -6.93 -3.41 -21.04
N GLY A 454 -7.10 -4.66 -21.48
CA GLY A 454 -6.51 -5.16 -22.73
C GLY A 454 -5.71 -6.46 -22.58
N GLY A 455 -5.34 -6.85 -21.35
CA GLY A 455 -4.75 -8.15 -21.08
C GLY A 455 -3.76 -8.17 -19.93
N ALA A 456 -3.04 -9.28 -19.79
CA ALA A 456 -2.16 -9.60 -18.67
C ALA A 456 -0.83 -8.82 -18.66
N SER A 457 -0.43 -8.19 -19.77
CA SER A 457 0.73 -7.29 -19.85
C SER A 457 0.25 -5.85 -19.83
N GLY A 458 0.36 -5.15 -18.70
CA GLY A 458 -0.08 -3.78 -18.57
C GLY A 458 0.07 -3.12 -17.20
N HIS A 459 -0.52 -1.93 -17.13
CA HIS A 459 -0.43 -0.87 -16.12
C HIS A 459 0.98 -0.33 -15.92
N GLU A 460 1.92 -1.16 -15.51
CA GLU A 460 3.36 -0.87 -15.55
C GLU A 460 4.07 -2.16 -15.93
N THR A 461 5.06 -2.04 -16.81
CA THR A 461 5.71 -3.18 -17.44
C THR A 461 7.23 -3.10 -17.33
N ASP A 462 7.84 -4.25 -17.12
CA ASP A 462 9.28 -4.39 -16.97
C ASP A 462 9.88 -5.09 -18.18
N LYS A 463 11.11 -4.71 -18.53
CA LYS A 463 11.85 -5.25 -19.67
C LYS A 463 13.26 -5.65 -19.27
N VAL A 464 13.86 -6.56 -20.01
CA VAL A 464 15.29 -6.86 -19.86
C VAL A 464 16.13 -5.59 -20.10
N SER A 465 17.23 -5.48 -19.38
CA SER A 465 18.16 -4.35 -19.42
C SER A 465 19.61 -4.82 -19.59
N PRO A 466 20.57 -3.92 -19.89
CA PRO A 466 21.99 -4.26 -19.91
C PRO A 466 22.53 -4.87 -18.59
N HIS A 467 21.86 -4.64 -17.46
CA HIS A 467 22.22 -5.21 -16.15
C HIS A 467 21.54 -6.55 -15.86
N SER A 468 20.67 -7.03 -16.75
CA SER A 468 20.04 -8.34 -16.59
C SER A 468 21.08 -9.45 -16.73
N PRO A 469 21.01 -10.54 -15.94
CA PRO A 469 21.95 -11.65 -16.05
C PRO A 469 22.04 -12.18 -17.49
N SER A 470 23.24 -12.52 -17.95
CA SER A 470 23.45 -13.01 -19.32
C SER A 470 22.76 -14.35 -19.61
N THR A 471 22.32 -15.07 -18.57
CA THR A 471 21.54 -16.30 -18.64
C THR A 471 20.03 -16.07 -18.79
N VAL A 472 19.57 -14.81 -18.81
CA VAL A 472 18.17 -14.47 -19.02
C VAL A 472 17.66 -14.96 -20.36
N ARG A 473 16.51 -15.64 -20.30
CA ARG A 473 15.74 -16.09 -21.45
C ARG A 473 14.35 -15.46 -21.40
N VAL A 474 14.06 -14.57 -22.34
CA VAL A 474 12.70 -14.03 -22.55
C VAL A 474 11.89 -15.06 -23.34
N ILE A 475 10.78 -15.51 -22.77
CA ILE A 475 9.96 -16.62 -23.29
C ILE A 475 8.60 -16.14 -23.83
N ALA A 476 8.13 -14.97 -23.41
CA ALA A 476 6.99 -14.26 -23.99
C ALA A 476 7.14 -12.74 -23.81
N ARG A 477 6.45 -11.96 -24.65
CA ARG A 477 6.48 -10.49 -24.61
C ARG A 477 5.09 -9.90 -24.80
N GLY A 478 4.74 -8.89 -24.01
CA GLY A 478 3.51 -8.12 -24.15
C GLY A 478 3.37 -7.43 -25.51
N LEU A 479 2.13 -7.27 -25.98
CA LEU A 479 1.82 -6.59 -27.25
C LEU A 479 1.44 -5.13 -27.09
N ASN A 480 1.88 -4.51 -26.00
CA ASN A 480 1.61 -3.10 -25.73
C ASN A 480 2.23 -2.20 -26.82
N PRO A 481 1.64 -1.01 -27.06
CA PRO A 481 2.17 -0.03 -28.03
C PRO A 481 3.65 0.31 -27.78
N ASP A 482 4.31 0.83 -28.82
CA ASP A 482 5.67 1.40 -28.73
C ASP A 482 6.74 0.45 -28.15
N ASN A 483 6.54 -0.87 -28.34
CA ASN A 483 7.36 -1.92 -27.73
C ASN A 483 7.40 -1.85 -26.18
N GLY A 484 6.37 -1.26 -25.58
CA GLY A 484 6.17 -1.15 -24.13
C GLY A 484 5.67 -2.43 -23.46
N GLY A 485 5.70 -3.58 -24.14
CA GLY A 485 5.24 -4.83 -23.56
C GLY A 485 6.20 -5.41 -22.52
N ALA A 486 5.64 -6.03 -21.47
CA ALA A 486 6.40 -6.73 -20.45
C ALA A 486 7.18 -7.91 -21.03
N ASP A 487 8.42 -8.12 -20.55
CA ASP A 487 9.20 -9.31 -20.85
C ASP A 487 8.95 -10.40 -19.80
N MET A 488 8.28 -11.49 -20.19
CA MET A 488 8.20 -12.69 -19.36
C MET A 488 9.46 -13.51 -19.57
N LEU A 489 10.18 -13.79 -18.49
CA LEU A 489 11.53 -14.33 -18.55
C LEU A 489 11.86 -15.33 -17.45
N THR A 490 12.95 -16.07 -17.66
CA THR A 490 13.59 -16.92 -16.64
C THR A 490 15.10 -16.78 -16.68
N PHE A 491 15.75 -17.05 -15.56
CA PHE A 491 17.18 -17.34 -15.51
C PHE A 491 17.53 -18.25 -14.33
N SER A 492 18.75 -18.79 -14.35
CA SER A 492 19.30 -19.58 -13.23
C SER A 492 20.65 -19.03 -12.81
N THR A 493 21.01 -19.30 -11.55
CA THR A 493 22.28 -18.90 -10.94
C THR A 493 23.22 -20.10 -10.82
N PRO A 494 24.55 -19.89 -10.68
CA PRO A 494 25.51 -20.99 -10.50
C PRO A 494 25.26 -21.87 -9.27
N SER A 495 24.61 -21.33 -8.23
CA SER A 495 24.21 -22.10 -7.03
C SER A 495 22.98 -22.97 -7.22
N GLY A 496 22.33 -22.91 -8.40
CA GLY A 496 21.09 -23.63 -8.69
C GLY A 496 19.82 -22.86 -8.30
N GLY A 497 19.94 -21.58 -7.94
CA GLY A 497 18.79 -20.70 -7.80
C GLY A 497 18.12 -20.44 -9.16
N GLU A 498 16.82 -20.19 -9.14
CA GLU A 498 16.02 -19.97 -10.35
C GLU A 498 15.11 -18.74 -10.15
N VAL A 499 14.94 -17.93 -11.19
CA VAL A 499 14.04 -16.78 -11.19
C VAL A 499 13.06 -16.88 -12.35
N PHE A 500 11.79 -16.60 -12.10
CA PHE A 500 10.74 -16.40 -13.11
C PHE A 500 10.09 -15.04 -12.89
N SER A 501 10.02 -14.22 -13.93
CA SER A 501 9.47 -12.86 -13.88
C SER A 501 8.45 -12.67 -14.99
N VAL A 502 7.30 -12.07 -14.68
CA VAL A 502 6.27 -11.70 -15.67
C VAL A 502 6.38 -10.25 -16.11
N GLY A 503 6.93 -9.39 -15.24
CA GLY A 503 7.16 -7.97 -15.51
C GLY A 503 5.89 -7.16 -15.75
N SER A 504 4.76 -7.49 -15.12
CA SER A 504 3.51 -6.74 -15.28
C SER A 504 2.61 -6.75 -14.04
N ILE A 505 2.07 -5.58 -13.70
CA ILE A 505 1.01 -5.42 -12.69
C ILE A 505 -0.29 -6.14 -13.08
N ASN A 506 -0.68 -6.12 -14.36
CA ASN A 506 -1.93 -6.73 -14.82
C ASN A 506 -1.97 -8.27 -14.69
N PHE A 507 -0.80 -8.92 -14.56
CA PHE A 507 -0.69 -10.36 -14.66
C PHE A 507 -1.52 -11.09 -13.59
N VAL A 508 -1.41 -10.67 -12.33
CA VAL A 508 -2.15 -11.29 -11.21
C VAL A 508 -3.66 -11.16 -11.38
N ALA A 509 -4.14 -10.04 -11.91
CA ALA A 509 -5.56 -9.82 -12.18
C ALA A 509 -6.12 -10.75 -13.29
N SER A 510 -5.25 -11.45 -14.02
CA SER A 510 -5.64 -12.43 -15.05
C SER A 510 -5.70 -13.87 -14.49
N LEU A 511 -5.01 -14.17 -13.38
CA LEU A 511 -4.92 -15.52 -12.81
C LEU A 511 -6.29 -16.19 -12.53
N PRO A 512 -7.30 -15.49 -11.97
CA PRO A 512 -8.58 -16.14 -11.65
C PRO A 512 -9.46 -16.46 -12.87
N VAL A 513 -9.20 -15.81 -14.01
CA VAL A 513 -10.12 -15.78 -15.17
C VAL A 513 -9.51 -16.23 -16.50
N ASP A 514 -8.18 -16.31 -16.61
CA ASP A 514 -7.45 -16.79 -17.78
C ASP A 514 -6.74 -18.13 -17.46
N GLU A 515 -7.27 -19.23 -18.00
CA GLU A 515 -6.74 -20.58 -17.76
C GLU A 515 -5.30 -20.77 -18.28
N THR A 516 -4.90 -20.03 -19.32
CA THR A 516 -3.55 -20.14 -19.89
C THR A 516 -2.53 -19.45 -18.99
N VAL A 517 -2.83 -18.22 -18.55
CA VAL A 517 -2.03 -17.51 -17.53
C VAL A 517 -1.92 -18.37 -16.27
N SER A 518 -3.06 -18.91 -15.80
CA SER A 518 -3.10 -19.83 -14.67
C SER A 518 -2.21 -21.08 -14.89
N ARG A 519 -2.29 -21.75 -16.04
CA ARG A 519 -1.51 -22.95 -16.31
C ARG A 519 -0.01 -22.66 -16.31
N ILE A 520 0.41 -21.53 -16.89
CA ILE A 520 1.82 -21.11 -16.91
C ILE A 520 2.35 -20.91 -15.49
N THR A 521 1.62 -20.15 -14.66
CA THR A 521 2.01 -19.92 -13.26
C THR A 521 2.01 -21.21 -12.45
N GLU A 522 1.05 -22.11 -12.68
CA GLU A 522 1.01 -23.43 -12.04
C GLU A 522 2.26 -24.26 -12.40
N ASN A 523 2.67 -24.28 -13.67
CA ASN A 523 3.88 -24.99 -14.10
C ASN A 523 5.14 -24.46 -13.42
N VAL A 524 5.27 -23.13 -13.31
CA VAL A 524 6.38 -22.46 -12.61
C VAL A 524 6.42 -22.86 -11.14
N LEU A 525 5.30 -22.72 -10.43
CA LEU A 525 5.26 -23.05 -9.00
C LEU A 525 5.50 -24.53 -8.74
N ARG A 526 4.91 -25.44 -9.53
CA ARG A 526 5.14 -26.89 -9.37
C ARG A 526 6.61 -27.26 -9.58
N ARG A 527 7.27 -26.69 -10.60
CA ARG A 527 8.71 -26.90 -10.82
C ARG A 527 9.53 -26.33 -9.68
N PHE A 528 9.20 -25.12 -9.22
CA PHE A 528 9.99 -24.46 -8.19
C PHE A 528 9.76 -25.06 -6.79
N LEU A 529 8.66 -25.78 -6.57
CA LEU A 529 8.40 -26.52 -5.33
C LEU A 529 8.91 -27.96 -5.34
N SER A 530 9.21 -28.52 -6.52
CA SER A 530 9.76 -29.89 -6.65
C SER A 530 11.21 -30.01 -6.22
#